data_AF-A0A2P2KWR7-F1
#
_entry.id   AF-A0A2P2KWR7-F1
#
_cell.length_a   1.000
_cell.length_b   1.000
_cell.length_c   1.000
_cell.angle_alpha   90.00
_cell.angle_beta   90.00
_cell.angle_gamma   90.00
#
_symmetry.space_group_name_H-M   'P 1'
#
loop_
_entity.id
_entity.type
_entity.pdbx_description
1 polymer ?
#
loop_
_entity_poly.entity_id
_entity_poly.type
_entity_poly.pdbx_seq_one_letter_code
_entity_poly.pdbx_strand_id
1 'polypeptide(L)'
;MSGKEAAGGSWNLWLAPNPSKRWGELFFLFYTPFWLTLCLGIVVPYKLYERFRELEYLLLALVSAVPSFIIPIVWVGKADRSLSFKDRYWVKASLWIMIFSYVGNYFWTHYFFTVLGASYSFPSWKMNNVPHTTFLLTHVCFLFYHVASNMTLRRLRHAVADLPDNIRWAVEAAWILAFSYFIAYLETIAIANVCGNMFTYCYCCGLFSNYMYYNTNVGYWMLWLTQSHVVFLDIIEETLGQ
;
A
#
# COMPACT_ATOMS: atom_id res chain seq x y z
N MET A 1 31.84 -22.16 -33.87
CA MET A 1 31.34 -20.79 -34.07
C MET A 1 30.03 -20.85 -34.84
N SER A 2 28.92 -20.71 -34.11
CA SER A 2 27.56 -20.39 -34.57
C SER A 2 26.80 -20.25 -33.26
N GLY A 3 26.30 -19.11 -32.82
CA GLY A 3 25.60 -18.03 -33.51
C GLY A 3 24.50 -17.69 -32.52
N LYS A 4 24.71 -16.64 -31.71
CA LYS A 4 23.77 -16.19 -30.68
C LYS A 4 22.48 -15.76 -31.35
N GLU A 5 21.40 -16.51 -31.19
CA GLU A 5 20.05 -15.96 -31.34
C GLU A 5 19.73 -15.14 -30.09
N ALA A 6 19.96 -13.83 -30.20
CA ALA A 6 19.46 -12.85 -29.26
C ALA A 6 17.93 -12.81 -29.38
N ALA A 7 17.24 -13.49 -28.47
CA ALA A 7 15.82 -13.29 -28.25
C ALA A 7 15.60 -11.86 -27.73
N GLY A 8 15.32 -10.94 -28.65
CA GLY A 8 14.89 -9.58 -28.38
C GLY A 8 13.48 -9.56 -27.78
N GLY A 9 13.36 -9.87 -26.49
CA GLY A 9 12.20 -9.47 -25.71
C GLY A 9 12.40 -8.05 -25.22
N SER A 10 11.51 -7.11 -25.53
CA SER A 10 11.55 -5.79 -24.88
C SER A 10 11.35 -6.01 -23.38
N TRP A 11 12.41 -5.90 -22.59
CA TRP A 11 12.32 -5.98 -21.14
C TRP A 11 11.49 -4.79 -20.66
N ASN A 12 10.27 -5.05 -20.20
CA ASN A 12 9.42 -4.00 -19.65
C ASN A 12 10.02 -3.57 -18.31
N LEU A 13 10.69 -2.41 -18.30
CA LEU A 13 11.43 -1.87 -17.15
C LEU A 13 10.55 -1.58 -15.93
N TRP A 14 9.22 -1.57 -16.11
CA TRP A 14 8.26 -1.31 -15.05
C TRP A 14 7.75 -2.58 -14.38
N LEU A 15 7.73 -3.71 -15.10
CA LEU A 15 7.11 -4.94 -14.65
C LEU A 15 8.15 -5.97 -14.20
N ALA A 16 7.79 -6.78 -13.21
CA ALA A 16 8.71 -7.80 -12.71
C ALA A 16 9.13 -8.80 -13.82
N PRO A 17 10.37 -9.28 -13.80
CA PRO A 17 10.83 -10.32 -14.72
C PRO A 17 10.13 -11.66 -14.43
N ASN A 18 9.94 -11.99 -13.15
CA ASN A 18 9.23 -13.20 -12.75
C ASN A 18 7.73 -13.12 -13.16
N PRO A 19 7.18 -14.15 -13.83
CA PRO A 19 5.83 -14.10 -14.38
C PRO A 19 4.72 -14.18 -13.31
N SER A 20 4.95 -14.85 -12.18
CA SER A 20 4.03 -14.85 -11.01
C SER A 20 3.94 -13.46 -10.38
N LYS A 21 5.11 -12.86 -10.11
CA LYS A 21 5.20 -11.50 -9.56
C LYS A 21 4.57 -10.47 -10.49
N ARG A 22 4.89 -10.53 -11.78
CA ARG A 22 4.31 -9.64 -12.80
C ARG A 22 2.80 -9.71 -12.82
N TRP A 23 2.24 -10.92 -12.78
CA TRP A 23 0.80 -11.09 -12.79
C TRP A 23 0.15 -10.48 -11.53
N GLY A 24 0.74 -10.71 -10.35
CA GLY A 24 0.25 -10.14 -9.10
C GLY A 24 0.36 -8.60 -9.05
N GLU A 25 1.48 -8.03 -9.48
CA GLU A 25 1.65 -6.56 -9.59
C GLU A 25 0.58 -5.95 -10.50
N LEU A 26 0.36 -6.53 -11.69
CA LEU A 26 -0.68 -6.06 -12.61
C LEU A 26 -2.08 -6.20 -12.01
N PHE A 27 -2.37 -7.32 -11.35
CA PHE A 27 -3.67 -7.53 -10.70
C PHE A 27 -3.95 -6.43 -9.67
N PHE A 28 -3.04 -6.18 -8.74
CA PHE A 28 -3.25 -5.14 -7.71
C PHE A 28 -3.31 -3.73 -8.32
N LEU A 29 -2.55 -3.45 -9.38
CA LEU A 29 -2.61 -2.18 -10.09
C LEU A 29 -3.99 -1.97 -10.74
N PHE A 30 -4.53 -2.97 -11.44
CA PHE A 30 -5.86 -2.90 -12.05
C PHE A 30 -7.00 -2.96 -11.04
N TYR A 31 -6.76 -3.55 -9.87
CA TYR A 31 -7.70 -3.55 -8.76
C TYR A 31 -7.78 -2.18 -8.07
N THR A 32 -6.72 -1.38 -8.15
CA THR A 32 -6.64 -0.08 -7.45
C THR A 32 -7.77 0.89 -7.81
N PRO A 33 -8.11 1.11 -9.10
CA PRO A 33 -9.23 1.96 -9.48
C PRO A 33 -10.56 1.58 -8.83
N PHE A 34 -10.84 0.29 -8.61
CA PHE A 34 -12.11 -0.15 -8.03
C PHE A 34 -12.35 0.42 -6.63
N TRP A 35 -11.41 0.20 -5.70
CA TRP A 35 -11.58 0.68 -4.33
C TRP A 35 -11.38 2.20 -4.22
N LEU A 36 -10.51 2.80 -5.05
CA LEU A 36 -10.34 4.26 -5.11
C LEU A 36 -11.62 4.95 -5.60
N THR A 37 -12.25 4.45 -6.66
CA THR A 37 -13.51 5.00 -7.15
C THR A 37 -14.61 4.82 -6.10
N LEU A 38 -14.68 3.68 -5.44
CA LEU A 38 -15.65 3.45 -4.37
C LEU A 38 -15.47 4.45 -3.21
N CYS A 39 -14.25 4.56 -2.66
CA CYS A 39 -13.98 5.41 -1.49
C CYS A 39 -13.91 6.89 -1.85
N LEU A 40 -12.99 7.28 -2.75
CA LEU A 40 -12.70 8.67 -3.08
C LEU A 40 -13.56 9.23 -4.22
N GLY A 41 -14.09 8.37 -5.10
CA GLY A 41 -14.96 8.79 -6.20
C GLY A 41 -16.45 8.85 -5.86
N ILE A 42 -16.91 8.04 -4.88
CA ILE A 42 -18.31 7.91 -4.51
C ILE A 42 -18.54 8.30 -3.04
N VAL A 43 -17.93 7.60 -2.09
CA VAL A 43 -18.25 7.82 -0.65
C VAL A 43 -17.89 9.23 -0.20
N VAL A 44 -16.69 9.72 -0.54
CA VAL A 44 -16.22 11.05 -0.13
C VAL A 44 -17.00 12.19 -0.83
N PRO A 45 -17.14 12.25 -2.17
CA PRO A 45 -17.77 13.38 -2.84
C PRO A 45 -19.26 13.52 -2.52
N TYR A 46 -19.96 12.40 -2.36
CA TYR A 46 -21.39 12.38 -1.99
C TYR A 46 -21.62 12.42 -0.48
N LYS A 47 -20.55 12.52 0.34
CA LYS A 47 -20.61 12.54 1.81
C LYS A 47 -21.40 11.38 2.42
N LEU A 48 -21.37 10.22 1.78
CA LEU A 48 -22.15 9.06 2.24
C LEU A 48 -21.69 8.59 3.63
N TYR A 49 -20.42 8.82 3.95
CA TYR A 49 -19.82 8.53 5.25
C TYR A 49 -20.58 9.20 6.41
N GLU A 50 -21.20 10.37 6.22
CA GLU A 50 -21.95 11.04 7.29
C GLU A 50 -23.20 10.27 7.75
N ARG A 51 -23.72 9.38 6.88
CA ARG A 51 -24.97 8.63 7.13
C ARG A 51 -24.74 7.16 7.45
N PHE A 52 -23.49 6.68 7.33
CA PHE A 52 -23.15 5.29 7.57
C PHE A 52 -23.23 4.97 9.06
N ARG A 53 -23.74 3.78 9.38
CA ARG A 53 -23.66 3.19 10.71
C ARG A 53 -22.50 2.19 10.71
N GLU A 54 -22.33 1.50 11.83
CA GLU A 54 -21.20 0.58 12.06
C GLU A 54 -21.06 -0.49 10.96
N LEU A 55 -22.20 -1.04 10.53
CA LEU A 55 -22.25 -2.10 9.53
C LEU A 55 -21.87 -1.58 8.14
N GLU A 56 -22.37 -0.40 7.74
CA GLU A 56 -22.09 0.18 6.42
C GLU A 56 -20.60 0.51 6.28
N TYR A 57 -19.96 0.98 7.36
CA TYR A 57 -18.51 1.18 7.39
C TYR A 57 -17.73 -0.14 7.29
N LEU A 58 -18.18 -1.20 7.96
CA LEU A 58 -17.52 -2.51 7.82
C LEU A 58 -17.71 -3.06 6.40
N LEU A 59 -18.94 -3.00 5.86
CA LEU A 59 -19.27 -3.48 4.53
C LEU A 59 -18.47 -2.75 3.45
N LEU A 60 -18.32 -1.43 3.56
CA LEU A 60 -17.47 -0.64 2.65
C LEU A 60 -16.04 -1.20 2.61
N ALA A 61 -15.48 -1.49 3.78
CA ALA A 61 -14.12 -2.00 3.90
C ALA A 61 -14.00 -3.45 3.43
N LEU A 62 -15.00 -4.29 3.70
CA LEU A 62 -15.05 -5.68 3.22
C LEU A 62 -15.18 -5.74 1.70
N VAL A 63 -16.08 -4.93 1.11
CA VAL A 63 -16.23 -4.84 -0.35
C VAL A 63 -14.94 -4.35 -1.00
N SER A 64 -14.18 -3.50 -0.31
CA SER A 64 -12.87 -3.07 -0.80
C SER A 64 -11.80 -4.15 -0.64
N ALA A 65 -11.72 -4.84 0.49
CA ALA A 65 -10.62 -5.77 0.81
C ALA A 65 -10.84 -7.19 0.31
N VAL A 66 -12.02 -7.77 0.50
CA VAL A 66 -12.28 -9.19 0.23
C VAL A 66 -12.09 -9.56 -1.25
N PRO A 67 -12.52 -8.75 -2.24
CA PRO A 67 -12.30 -9.10 -3.64
C PRO A 67 -10.82 -9.13 -4.03
N SER A 68 -9.93 -8.41 -3.32
CA SER A 68 -8.48 -8.50 -3.56
C SER A 68 -7.93 -9.90 -3.29
N PHE A 69 -8.60 -10.71 -2.47
CA PHE A 69 -8.29 -12.12 -2.23
C PHE A 69 -9.10 -13.07 -3.10
N ILE A 70 -10.40 -12.82 -3.27
CA ILE A 70 -11.28 -13.74 -4.01
C ILE A 70 -10.92 -13.76 -5.50
N ILE A 71 -10.69 -12.61 -6.12
CA ILE A 71 -10.41 -12.54 -7.56
C ILE A 71 -9.16 -13.36 -7.93
N PRO A 72 -8.00 -13.25 -7.25
CA PRO A 72 -6.83 -14.05 -7.62
C PRO A 72 -6.95 -15.54 -7.27
N ILE A 73 -7.89 -15.92 -6.39
CA ILE A 73 -8.24 -17.32 -6.15
C ILE A 73 -9.04 -17.88 -7.34
N VAL A 74 -10.04 -17.14 -7.81
CA VAL A 74 -10.95 -17.59 -8.88
C VAL A 74 -10.28 -17.49 -10.26
N TRP A 75 -9.55 -16.41 -10.51
CA TRP A 75 -8.87 -16.14 -11.79
C TRP A 75 -7.35 -16.23 -11.63
N VAL A 76 -6.88 -17.46 -11.43
CA VAL A 76 -5.44 -17.73 -11.26
C VAL A 76 -4.66 -17.38 -12.52
N GLY A 77 -3.61 -16.56 -12.36
CA GLY A 77 -2.66 -16.23 -13.42
C GLY A 77 -2.03 -17.47 -14.06
N LYS A 78 -1.76 -17.42 -15.37
CA LYS A 78 -1.22 -18.58 -16.11
C LYS A 78 0.05 -19.15 -15.46
N ALA A 79 0.91 -18.27 -14.96
CA ALA A 79 2.16 -18.62 -14.27
C ALA A 79 1.96 -19.24 -12.88
N ASP A 80 0.80 -19.00 -12.25
CA ASP A 80 0.49 -19.46 -10.88
C ASP A 80 -0.27 -20.79 -10.86
N ARG A 81 -0.70 -21.30 -12.02
CA ARG A 81 -1.54 -22.52 -12.11
C ARG A 81 -0.84 -23.77 -11.62
N SER A 82 0.47 -23.89 -11.88
CA SER A 82 1.30 -24.99 -11.43
C SER A 82 1.88 -24.79 -10.02
N LEU A 83 1.70 -23.60 -9.44
CA LEU A 83 2.27 -23.24 -8.15
C LEU A 83 1.27 -23.48 -7.01
N SER A 84 1.80 -24.01 -5.90
CA SER A 84 1.09 -24.06 -4.62
C SER A 84 0.79 -22.66 -4.12
N PHE A 85 -0.28 -22.49 -3.33
CA PHE A 85 -0.68 -21.20 -2.79
C PHE A 85 0.45 -20.48 -2.04
N LYS A 86 1.30 -21.22 -1.32
CA LYS A 86 2.41 -20.67 -0.55
C LYS A 86 3.49 -20.03 -1.43
N ASP A 87 3.61 -20.46 -2.69
CA ASP A 87 4.64 -20.03 -3.62
C ASP A 87 4.18 -18.87 -4.52
N ARG A 88 2.86 -18.63 -4.59
CA ARG A 88 2.28 -17.55 -5.38
C ARG A 88 2.64 -16.19 -4.78
N TYR A 89 3.12 -15.29 -5.63
CA TYR A 89 3.54 -13.95 -5.21
C TYR A 89 2.40 -13.18 -4.52
N TRP A 90 1.19 -13.19 -5.09
CA TRP A 90 0.07 -12.42 -4.56
C TRP A 90 -0.29 -12.86 -3.13
N VAL A 91 -0.16 -14.16 -2.80
CA VAL A 91 -0.41 -14.68 -1.45
C VAL A 91 0.62 -14.15 -0.47
N LYS A 92 1.91 -14.23 -0.82
CA LYS A 92 3.01 -13.71 0.02
C LYS A 92 2.86 -12.21 0.24
N ALA A 93 2.56 -11.45 -0.82
CA ALA A 93 2.36 -10.00 -0.75
C ALA A 93 1.16 -9.63 0.12
N SER A 94 0.00 -10.21 -0.12
CA SER A 94 -1.21 -9.92 0.67
C SER A 94 -1.05 -10.34 2.13
N LEU A 95 -0.40 -11.47 2.41
CA LEU A 95 -0.17 -11.92 3.79
C LEU A 95 0.76 -10.97 4.55
N TRP A 96 1.89 -10.59 3.93
CA TRP A 96 2.81 -9.61 4.52
C TRP A 96 2.10 -8.28 4.81
N ILE A 97 1.36 -7.76 3.83
CA ILE A 97 0.66 -6.49 3.96
C ILE A 97 -0.44 -6.58 5.02
N MET A 98 -1.13 -7.71 5.13
CA MET A 98 -2.12 -7.94 6.19
C MET A 98 -1.48 -7.92 7.58
N ILE A 99 -0.34 -8.62 7.76
CA ILE A 99 0.40 -8.64 9.03
C ILE A 99 0.89 -7.22 9.36
N PHE A 100 1.50 -6.54 8.40
CA PHE A 100 2.04 -5.20 8.60
C PHE A 100 0.92 -4.18 8.90
N SER A 101 -0.19 -4.25 8.17
CA SER A 101 -1.38 -3.43 8.41
C SER A 101 -1.95 -3.68 9.80
N TYR A 102 -2.01 -4.94 10.24
CA TYR A 102 -2.45 -5.31 11.59
C TYR A 102 -1.53 -4.72 12.66
N VAL A 103 -0.21 -4.91 12.53
CA VAL A 103 0.76 -4.38 13.51
C VAL A 103 0.70 -2.85 13.57
N GLY A 104 0.65 -2.18 12.41
CA GLY A 104 0.53 -0.73 12.34
C GLY A 104 -0.76 -0.22 12.96
N ASN A 105 -1.90 -0.82 12.61
CA ASN A 105 -3.20 -0.41 13.15
C ASN A 105 -3.40 -0.80 14.61
N TYR A 106 -2.80 -1.87 15.12
CA TYR A 106 -3.03 -2.33 16.49
C TYR A 106 -2.08 -1.70 17.50
N PHE A 107 -0.78 -1.61 17.17
CA PHE A 107 0.26 -1.15 18.09
C PHE A 107 0.65 0.31 17.86
N TRP A 108 0.80 0.74 16.61
CA TRP A 108 1.34 2.09 16.32
C TRP A 108 0.28 3.19 16.35
N THR A 109 -0.97 2.93 15.97
CA THR A 109 -2.07 3.92 16.09
C THR A 109 -2.27 4.44 17.51
N HIS A 110 -1.95 3.62 18.54
CA HIS A 110 -2.00 4.04 19.93
C HIS A 110 -1.03 5.20 20.23
N TYR A 111 0.12 5.23 19.57
CA TYR A 111 1.05 6.36 19.66
C TYR A 111 0.41 7.63 19.10
N PHE A 112 -0.26 7.54 17.94
CA PHE A 112 -0.99 8.67 17.36
C PHE A 112 -2.10 9.16 18.30
N PHE A 113 -2.89 8.27 18.90
CA PHE A 113 -3.96 8.67 19.82
C PHE A 113 -3.42 9.31 21.11
N THR A 114 -2.35 8.77 21.66
CA THR A 114 -1.77 9.27 22.92
C THR A 114 -1.03 10.59 22.73
N VAL A 115 -0.31 10.75 21.63
CA VAL A 115 0.53 11.93 21.35
C VAL A 115 -0.26 13.05 20.68
N LEU A 116 -1.20 12.74 19.78
CA LEU A 116 -2.00 13.74 19.06
C LEU A 116 -3.38 13.98 19.69
N GLY A 117 -3.82 13.15 20.65
CA GLY A 117 -5.17 13.20 21.22
C GLY A 117 -6.28 12.85 20.22
N ALA A 118 -5.93 12.30 19.05
CA ALA A 118 -6.89 11.97 18.01
C ALA A 118 -7.70 10.72 18.41
N SER A 119 -8.99 10.71 18.08
CA SER A 119 -9.84 9.52 18.21
C SER A 119 -10.85 9.46 17.06
N TYR A 120 -11.13 8.25 16.59
CA TYR A 120 -12.15 8.04 15.55
C TYR A 120 -13.55 8.19 16.14
N SER A 121 -14.32 9.17 15.64
CA SER A 121 -15.67 9.45 16.15
C SER A 121 -16.79 8.78 15.37
N PHE A 122 -16.50 8.18 14.22
CA PHE A 122 -17.51 7.50 13.42
C PHE A 122 -17.96 6.17 14.04
N PRO A 123 -19.25 5.81 13.86
CA PRO A 123 -19.80 4.57 14.37
C PRO A 123 -19.05 3.38 13.75
N SER A 124 -18.46 2.54 14.59
CA SER A 124 -17.68 1.41 14.12
C SER A 124 -17.47 0.37 15.22
N TRP A 125 -17.33 -0.89 14.80
CA TRP A 125 -16.78 -1.92 15.65
C TRP A 125 -15.28 -1.68 15.83
N LYS A 126 -14.84 -1.56 17.08
CA LYS A 126 -13.46 -1.19 17.40
C LYS A 126 -12.75 -2.33 18.12
N MET A 127 -11.46 -2.46 17.87
CA MET A 127 -10.53 -3.29 18.63
C MET A 127 -9.39 -2.40 19.08
N ASN A 128 -9.10 -2.36 20.39
CA ASN A 128 -8.12 -1.44 20.97
C ASN A 128 -8.38 0.05 20.58
N ASN A 129 -9.66 0.47 20.60
CA ASN A 129 -10.14 1.80 20.15
C ASN A 129 -9.93 2.12 18.65
N VAL A 130 -9.47 1.15 17.85
CA VAL A 130 -9.25 1.30 16.40
C VAL A 130 -10.39 0.59 15.63
N PRO A 131 -11.09 1.28 14.72
CA PRO A 131 -12.15 0.69 13.90
C PRO A 131 -11.67 -0.45 13.00
N HIS A 132 -12.36 -1.60 12.95
CA HIS A 132 -12.02 -2.71 12.03
C HIS A 132 -12.00 -2.27 10.56
N THR A 133 -12.82 -1.29 10.21
CA THR A 133 -12.84 -0.64 8.89
C THR A 133 -11.46 -0.11 8.48
N THR A 134 -10.67 0.46 9.40
CA THR A 134 -9.35 0.99 9.05
C THR A 134 -8.38 -0.14 8.73
N PHE A 135 -8.36 -1.23 9.50
CA PHE A 135 -7.51 -2.41 9.20
C PHE A 135 -7.74 -2.94 7.77
N LEU A 136 -9.01 -3.08 7.38
CA LEU A 136 -9.38 -3.59 6.06
C LEU A 136 -9.09 -2.60 4.93
N LEU A 137 -9.39 -1.31 5.11
CA LEU A 137 -9.08 -0.29 4.08
C LEU A 137 -7.57 -0.05 3.95
N THR A 138 -6.84 -0.03 5.07
CA THR A 138 -5.37 0.08 5.06
C THR A 138 -4.75 -1.06 4.25
N HIS A 139 -5.29 -2.28 4.35
CA HIS A 139 -4.79 -3.41 3.56
C HIS A 139 -4.78 -3.12 2.04
N VAL A 140 -5.88 -2.59 1.49
CA VAL A 140 -5.96 -2.30 0.05
C VAL A 140 -5.17 -1.07 -0.36
N CYS A 141 -5.09 -0.06 0.50
CA CYS A 141 -4.19 1.08 0.29
C CYS A 141 -2.74 0.60 0.20
N PHE A 142 -2.32 -0.26 1.12
CA PHE A 142 -0.94 -0.78 1.16
C PHE A 142 -0.63 -1.69 -0.03
N LEU A 143 -1.59 -2.44 -0.55
CA LEU A 143 -1.43 -3.17 -1.81
C LEU A 143 -1.12 -2.22 -2.98
N PHE A 144 -1.83 -1.09 -3.07
CA PHE A 144 -1.55 -0.08 -4.09
C PHE A 144 -0.15 0.53 -3.90
N TYR A 145 0.18 0.98 -2.69
CA TYR A 145 1.50 1.55 -2.42
C TYR A 145 2.62 0.55 -2.70
N HIS A 146 2.38 -0.73 -2.43
CA HIS A 146 3.35 -1.80 -2.64
C HIS A 146 3.69 -1.99 -4.11
N VAL A 147 2.67 -1.98 -4.97
CA VAL A 147 2.90 -2.08 -6.41
C VAL A 147 3.51 -0.80 -6.95
N ALA A 148 3.01 0.37 -6.53
CA ALA A 148 3.55 1.65 -6.97
C ALA A 148 5.03 1.82 -6.59
N SER A 149 5.42 1.44 -5.37
CA SER A 149 6.81 1.50 -4.91
C SER A 149 7.69 0.51 -5.68
N ASN A 150 7.29 -0.76 -5.82
CA ASN A 150 8.07 -1.76 -6.55
C ASN A 150 8.30 -1.36 -8.01
N MET A 151 7.27 -0.88 -8.70
CA MET A 151 7.38 -0.46 -10.10
C MET A 151 8.31 0.74 -10.27
N THR A 152 8.21 1.74 -9.38
CA THR A 152 9.03 2.95 -9.46
C THR A 152 10.48 2.72 -9.05
N LEU A 153 10.72 1.95 -7.98
CA LEU A 153 12.06 1.56 -7.54
C LEU A 153 12.78 0.71 -8.60
N ARG A 154 12.08 -0.24 -9.23
CA ARG A 154 12.65 -1.03 -10.34
C ARG A 154 13.06 -0.14 -11.50
N ARG A 155 12.20 0.81 -11.90
CA ARG A 155 12.52 1.76 -12.97
C ARG A 155 13.71 2.65 -12.61
N LEU A 156 13.77 3.10 -11.36
CA LEU A 156 14.86 3.92 -10.82
C LEU A 156 16.19 3.17 -10.85
N ARG A 157 16.22 1.93 -10.35
CA ARG A 157 17.39 1.03 -10.38
C ARG A 157 17.96 0.88 -11.79
N HIS A 158 17.08 0.66 -12.77
CA HIS A 158 17.50 0.61 -14.17
C HIS A 158 18.04 1.95 -14.69
N ALA A 159 17.52 3.08 -14.23
CA ALA A 159 18.00 4.40 -14.64
C ALA A 159 19.36 4.78 -14.02
N VAL A 160 19.68 4.25 -12.84
CA VAL A 160 20.95 4.50 -12.14
C VAL A 160 21.95 3.35 -12.24
N ALA A 161 21.67 2.35 -13.08
CA ALA A 161 22.43 1.10 -13.19
C ALA A 161 23.89 1.28 -13.66
N ASP A 162 24.24 2.43 -14.25
CA ASP A 162 25.60 2.74 -14.70
C ASP A 162 26.36 3.65 -13.71
N LEU A 163 25.70 4.12 -12.64
CA LEU A 163 26.29 5.01 -11.65
C LEU A 163 27.09 4.24 -10.58
N PRO A 164 28.04 4.88 -9.87
CA PRO A 164 28.70 4.31 -8.70
C PRO A 164 27.73 3.93 -7.57
N ASP A 165 28.06 2.89 -6.80
CA ASP A 165 27.17 2.32 -5.77
C ASP A 165 26.72 3.34 -4.71
N ASN A 166 27.61 4.21 -4.25
CA ASN A 166 27.27 5.27 -3.29
C ASN A 166 26.18 6.21 -3.83
N ILE A 167 26.21 6.50 -5.13
CA ILE A 167 25.20 7.35 -5.78
C ILE A 167 23.90 6.58 -5.94
N ARG A 168 23.93 5.27 -6.26
CA ARG A 168 22.72 4.44 -6.31
C ARG A 168 22.00 4.42 -4.98
N TRP A 169 22.70 4.12 -3.89
CA TRP A 169 22.14 4.12 -2.54
C TRP A 169 21.56 5.48 -2.16
N ALA A 170 22.27 6.57 -2.47
CA ALA A 170 21.77 7.92 -2.21
C ALA A 170 20.49 8.24 -3.00
N VAL A 171 20.44 7.86 -4.27
CA VAL A 171 19.26 8.09 -5.13
C VAL A 171 18.08 7.22 -4.71
N GLU A 172 18.30 5.95 -4.36
CA GLU A 172 17.26 5.07 -3.82
C GLU A 172 16.71 5.60 -2.49
N ALA A 173 17.58 5.99 -1.56
CA ALA A 173 17.17 6.58 -0.28
C ALA A 173 16.39 7.88 -0.49
N ALA A 174 16.86 8.75 -1.40
CA ALA A 174 16.16 9.98 -1.76
C ALA A 174 14.78 9.71 -2.38
N TRP A 175 14.65 8.68 -3.22
CA TRP A 175 13.37 8.27 -3.78
C TRP A 175 12.42 7.71 -2.73
N ILE A 176 12.90 6.83 -1.85
CA ILE A 176 12.11 6.29 -0.73
C ILE A 176 11.59 7.43 0.15
N LEU A 177 12.45 8.41 0.47
CA LEU A 177 12.07 9.59 1.23
C LEU A 177 11.02 10.43 0.49
N ALA A 178 11.25 10.74 -0.79
CA ALA A 178 10.33 11.53 -1.60
C ALA A 178 8.96 10.85 -1.77
N PHE A 179 8.96 9.55 -2.05
CA PHE A 179 7.74 8.77 -2.20
C PHE A 179 6.98 8.64 -0.88
N SER A 180 7.69 8.43 0.25
CA SER A 180 7.08 8.45 1.60
C SER A 180 6.38 9.77 1.88
N TYR A 181 7.05 10.89 1.59
CA TYR A 181 6.48 12.23 1.73
C TYR A 181 5.26 12.43 0.84
N PHE A 182 5.32 11.97 -0.41
CA PHE A 182 4.21 12.07 -1.33
C PHE A 182 2.98 11.28 -0.87
N ILE A 183 3.15 10.04 -0.39
CA ILE A 183 2.03 9.23 0.13
C ILE A 183 1.45 9.86 1.39
N ALA A 184 2.30 10.25 2.35
CA ALA A 184 1.86 10.93 3.57
C ALA A 184 1.07 12.22 3.26
N TYR A 185 1.41 12.91 2.17
CA TYR A 185 0.72 14.12 1.71
C TYR A 185 -0.66 13.80 1.16
N LEU A 186 -0.77 12.80 0.28
CA LEU A 186 -2.05 12.36 -0.27
C LEU A 186 -3.00 11.88 0.84
N GLU A 187 -2.50 11.12 1.81
CA GLU A 187 -3.30 10.68 2.96
C GLU A 187 -3.76 11.86 3.82
N THR A 188 -2.88 12.82 4.09
CA THR A 188 -3.23 14.03 4.83
C THR A 188 -4.34 14.82 4.13
N ILE A 189 -4.26 14.98 2.80
CA ILE A 189 -5.33 15.64 2.02
C ILE A 189 -6.64 14.85 2.07
N ALA A 190 -6.57 13.53 1.87
CA ALA A 190 -7.75 12.67 1.89
C ALA A 190 -8.48 12.76 3.24
N ILE A 191 -7.73 12.79 4.34
CA ILE A 191 -8.28 12.95 5.69
C ILE A 191 -8.80 14.37 5.89
N ALA A 192 -8.04 15.41 5.52
CA ALA A 192 -8.43 16.80 5.71
C ALA A 192 -9.78 17.13 5.04
N ASN A 193 -10.05 16.56 3.87
CA ASN A 193 -11.31 16.74 3.16
C ASN A 193 -12.52 16.08 3.85
N VAL A 194 -12.28 15.13 4.76
CA VAL A 194 -13.32 14.38 5.51
C VAL A 194 -13.40 14.83 6.98
N CYS A 195 -12.34 15.46 7.50
CA CYS A 195 -12.10 15.71 8.93
C CYS A 195 -13.07 16.71 9.58
N GLY A 196 -13.83 17.50 8.81
CA GLY A 196 -14.79 18.46 9.37
C GLY A 196 -15.87 17.83 10.25
N ASN A 197 -16.21 16.55 10.05
CA ASN A 197 -17.30 15.85 10.77
C ASN A 197 -16.91 14.47 11.36
N MET A 198 -15.70 13.95 11.08
CA MET A 198 -15.29 12.54 11.33
C MET A 198 -14.34 12.34 12.53
N PHE A 199 -13.82 13.43 13.10
CA PHE A 199 -12.97 13.44 14.29
C PHE A 199 -13.50 14.44 15.31
N THR A 200 -13.78 14.01 16.55
CA THR A 200 -14.53 14.84 17.53
C THR A 200 -13.74 15.98 18.15
N TYR A 201 -12.40 16.06 18.05
CA TYR A 201 -11.65 17.22 18.51
C TYR A 201 -10.39 17.47 17.66
N CYS A 202 -10.49 18.34 16.65
CA CYS A 202 -9.33 18.91 15.95
C CYS A 202 -9.52 20.42 15.71
N TYR A 203 -10.05 21.15 16.69
CA TYR A 203 -10.38 22.58 16.50
C TYR A 203 -9.39 23.57 17.13
N CYS A 204 -8.44 23.15 17.96
CA CYS A 204 -7.52 24.10 18.62
C CYS A 204 -6.08 24.14 18.06
N CYS A 205 -5.71 23.25 17.13
CA CYS A 205 -4.31 23.11 16.67
C CYS A 205 -4.18 22.59 15.22
N GLY A 206 -4.97 23.12 14.29
CA GLY A 206 -5.09 22.59 12.92
C GLY A 206 -3.78 22.57 12.10
N LEU A 207 -2.81 23.46 12.33
CA LEU A 207 -1.54 23.44 11.60
C LEU A 207 -0.48 22.56 12.25
N PHE A 208 -0.37 22.57 13.58
CA PHE A 208 0.66 21.82 14.32
C PHE A 208 0.35 20.32 14.38
N SER A 209 -0.93 19.95 14.49
CA SER A 209 -1.37 18.54 14.48
C SER A 209 -1.24 17.91 13.09
N ASN A 210 -1.56 18.66 12.01
CA ASN A 210 -1.30 18.21 10.65
C ASN A 210 0.21 18.06 10.39
N TYR A 211 1.04 18.97 10.88
CA TYR A 211 2.50 18.87 10.74
C TYR A 211 3.08 17.67 11.50
N MET A 212 2.64 17.42 12.73
CA MET A 212 3.12 16.29 13.53
C MET A 212 2.59 14.95 12.99
N TYR A 213 1.31 14.89 12.61
CA TYR A 213 0.74 13.74 11.88
C TYR A 213 1.51 13.45 10.60
N TYR A 214 1.77 14.49 9.79
CA TYR A 214 2.52 14.38 8.55
C TYR A 214 3.93 13.82 8.76
N ASN A 215 4.69 14.35 9.72
CA ASN A 215 6.05 13.86 9.98
C ASN A 215 6.10 12.45 10.59
N THR A 216 5.20 12.12 11.52
CA THR A 216 5.11 10.75 12.06
C THR A 216 4.68 9.76 10.98
N ASN A 217 3.75 10.15 10.10
CA ASN A 217 3.31 9.32 8.99
C ASN A 217 4.45 9.11 7.98
N VAL A 218 5.25 10.14 7.67
CA VAL A 218 6.46 10.00 6.83
C VAL A 218 7.44 8.97 7.40
N GLY A 219 7.70 9.01 8.71
CA GLY A 219 8.58 8.02 9.36
C GLY A 219 8.06 6.58 9.24
N TYR A 220 6.74 6.39 9.40
CA TYR A 220 6.09 5.11 9.18
C TYR A 220 6.24 4.63 7.72
N TRP A 221 6.02 5.53 6.76
CA TRP A 221 6.18 5.25 5.33
C TRP A 221 7.62 4.89 4.96
N MET A 222 8.60 5.59 5.52
CA MET A 222 10.00 5.29 5.29
C MET A 222 10.36 3.89 5.81
N LEU A 223 9.92 3.54 7.03
CA LEU A 223 10.13 2.21 7.58
C LEU A 223 9.48 1.13 6.71
N TRP A 224 8.24 1.34 6.29
CA TRP A 224 7.52 0.38 5.46
C TRP A 224 8.13 0.21 4.07
N LEU A 225 8.48 1.30 3.37
CA LEU A 225 9.11 1.23 2.05
C LEU A 225 10.48 0.56 2.11
N THR A 226 11.27 0.83 3.17
CA THR A 226 12.57 0.18 3.37
C THR A 226 12.40 -1.32 3.61
N GLN A 227 11.43 -1.75 4.43
CA GLN A 227 11.14 -3.17 4.64
C GLN A 227 10.57 -3.84 3.38
N SER A 228 9.65 -3.18 2.69
CA SER A 228 9.03 -3.70 1.47
C SER A 228 10.06 -3.86 0.35
N HIS A 229 11.03 -2.93 0.27
CA HIS A 229 12.17 -3.04 -0.62
C HIS A 229 12.98 -4.32 -0.37
N VAL A 230 13.45 -4.52 0.87
CA VAL A 230 14.26 -5.70 1.23
C VAL A 230 13.48 -7.00 1.00
N VAL A 231 12.23 -7.06 1.44
CA VAL A 231 11.45 -8.31 1.38
C VAL A 231 11.01 -8.63 -0.05
N PHE A 232 10.58 -7.64 -0.84
CA PHE A 232 9.90 -7.92 -2.10
C PHE A 232 10.72 -7.65 -3.35
N LEU A 233 11.65 -6.70 -3.33
CA LEU A 233 12.55 -6.47 -4.46
C LEU A 233 13.78 -7.35 -4.38
N ASP A 234 14.32 -7.58 -3.18
CA ASP A 234 15.56 -8.34 -3.06
C ASP A 234 15.28 -9.82 -2.73
N ILE A 235 14.58 -10.12 -1.62
CA ILE A 235 14.37 -11.52 -1.18
C ILE A 235 13.39 -12.30 -2.06
N ILE A 236 12.23 -11.72 -2.40
CA ILE A 236 11.19 -12.44 -3.15
C ILE A 236 11.51 -12.52 -4.66
N GLU A 237 12.24 -11.57 -5.24
CA GLU A 237 12.73 -11.74 -6.63
C GLU A 237 13.81 -12.81 -6.72
N GLU A 238 14.72 -12.90 -5.74
CA GLU A 238 15.74 -13.96 -5.71
C GLU A 238 15.12 -15.35 -5.49
N THR A 239 14.18 -15.49 -4.55
CA THR A 239 13.56 -16.78 -4.23
C THR A 239 12.55 -17.27 -5.28
N LEU A 240 12.00 -16.38 -6.11
CA LEU A 240 11.15 -16.76 -7.25
C LEU A 240 11.92 -16.77 -8.59
N GLY A 241 13.17 -16.30 -8.61
CA GLY A 241 14.06 -16.31 -9.77
C GLY A 241 14.89 -17.58 -9.92
N GLN A 242 14.84 -18.47 -8.92
CA GLN A 242 15.36 -19.85 -8.94
C GLN A 242 14.24 -20.84 -9.26
#